data_AF-A0A192ABK3-F1
#
_entry.id   AF-A0A192ABK3-F1
#
_cell.length_a   1.000
_cell.length_b   1.000
_cell.length_c   1.000
_cell.angle_alpha   90.00
_cell.angle_beta   90.00
_cell.angle_gamma   90.00
#
_symmetry.space_group_name_H-M   'P 1'
#
loop_
_entity.id
_entity.type
_entity.pdbx_description
1 polymer ?
#
loop_
_entity_poly.entity_id
_entity_poly.type
_entity_poly.pdbx_seq_one_letter_code
_entity_poly.pdbx_strand_id
1 'polypeptide(L)'
;ITNLVTQNEIAMSQGRTQKELEDVLYSSLEEYNRMTKMVSDMLFLAQADNNQLIPDRVRFDLRAEVLKVFEFFEAWAEERNITLRFNGMPCLVEGDPQMFRRAINNLLSNALRYTPEGQAITVAIKEQENVFDLVIENPGKPIPEEH
;
A
#
# COMPACT_ATOMS: atom_id res chain seq x y z
N ILE A 1 -9.82 -0.40 -18.78
CA ILE A 1 -10.52 0.63 -19.60
C ILE A 1 -11.83 0.09 -20.20
N THR A 2 -11.83 -0.97 -21.01
CA THR A 2 -13.06 -1.49 -21.65
C THR A 2 -14.17 -1.87 -20.66
N ASN A 3 -13.84 -2.56 -19.56
CA ASN A 3 -14.85 -2.91 -18.54
C ASN A 3 -15.50 -1.70 -17.86
N LEU A 4 -14.76 -0.60 -17.66
CA LEU A 4 -15.29 0.63 -17.05
C LEU A 4 -16.30 1.33 -17.95
N VAL A 5 -15.98 1.42 -19.24
CA VAL A 5 -16.86 2.05 -20.23
C VAL A 5 -18.16 1.25 -20.33
N THR A 6 -18.06 -0.07 -20.45
CA THR A 6 -19.23 -0.95 -20.53
C THR A 6 -20.08 -0.91 -19.26
N GLN A 7 -19.48 -0.89 -18.06
CA GLN A 7 -20.26 -0.78 -16.82
C GLN A 7 -20.97 0.58 -16.67
N ASN A 8 -20.33 1.68 -17.07
CA ASN A 8 -20.96 3.00 -17.07
C ASN A 8 -22.07 3.12 -18.12
N GLU A 9 -21.87 2.61 -19.33
CA GLU A 9 -22.91 2.58 -20.38
C GLU A 9 -24.12 1.75 -19.97
N ILE A 10 -23.89 0.60 -19.31
CA ILE A 10 -24.97 -0.23 -18.76
C ILE A 10 -25.67 0.50 -17.60
N ALA A 11 -24.93 1.19 -16.73
CA ALA A 11 -25.51 1.94 -15.62
C ALA A 11 -26.36 3.13 -16.08
N MET A 12 -25.98 3.78 -17.19
CA MET A 12 -26.73 4.90 -17.77
C MET A 12 -27.93 4.47 -18.64
N SER A 13 -28.00 3.22 -19.09
CA SER A 13 -29.03 2.75 -20.04
C SER A 13 -30.28 2.14 -19.40
N GLN A 14 -30.29 1.88 -18.08
CA GLN A 14 -31.44 1.31 -17.38
C GLN A 14 -31.78 2.09 -16.10
N GLY A 15 -33.06 2.11 -15.73
CA GLY A 15 -33.51 2.64 -14.44
C GLY A 15 -33.05 1.73 -13.31
N ARG A 16 -32.00 2.14 -12.60
CA ARG A 16 -31.42 1.41 -11.45
C ARG A 16 -31.90 1.97 -10.13
N THR A 17 -31.91 1.11 -9.12
CA THR A 17 -32.06 1.54 -7.73
C THR A 17 -30.83 2.32 -7.26
N GLN A 18 -30.97 3.14 -6.21
CA GLN A 18 -29.86 3.88 -5.63
C GLN A 18 -28.68 2.96 -5.24
N LYS A 19 -28.98 1.79 -4.66
CA LYS A 19 -27.97 0.82 -4.23
C LYS A 19 -27.15 0.26 -5.40
N GLU A 20 -27.80 -0.06 -6.52
CA GLU A 20 -27.10 -0.57 -7.71
C GLU A 20 -26.24 0.51 -8.40
N LEU A 21 -26.57 1.80 -8.21
CA LEU A 21 -25.74 2.90 -8.67
C LEU A 21 -24.52 3.09 -7.76
N GLU A 22 -24.71 3.00 -6.44
CA GLU A 22 -23.63 3.02 -5.46
C GLU A 22 -22.62 1.90 -5.73
N ASP A 23 -23.08 0.66 -5.97
CA ASP A 23 -22.20 -0.48 -6.29
C ASP A 23 -21.37 -0.25 -7.57
N VAL A 24 -21.95 0.35 -8.61
CA VAL A 24 -21.22 0.70 -9.85
C VAL A 24 -20.17 1.79 -9.58
N LEU A 25 -20.50 2.78 -8.76
CA LEU A 25 -19.56 3.84 -8.40
C LEU A 25 -18.39 3.30 -7.59
N TYR A 26 -18.64 2.41 -6.62
CA TYR A 26 -17.58 1.73 -5.87
C TYR A 26 -16.68 0.88 -6.77
N SER A 27 -17.27 0.04 -7.63
CA SER A 27 -16.53 -0.75 -8.63
C SER A 27 -15.68 0.13 -9.54
N SER A 28 -16.23 1.25 -10.01
CA SER A 28 -15.51 2.20 -10.86
C SER A 28 -14.35 2.86 -10.12
N LEU A 29 -14.57 3.29 -8.87
CA LEU A 29 -13.56 3.91 -8.03
C LEU A 29 -12.38 2.97 -7.75
N GLU A 30 -12.66 1.70 -7.46
CA GLU A 30 -11.60 0.69 -7.30
C GLU A 30 -10.74 0.55 -8.57
N GLU A 31 -11.38 0.49 -9.74
CA GLU A 31 -10.66 0.34 -11.01
C GLU A 31 -9.85 1.59 -11.35
N TYR A 32 -10.35 2.79 -11.04
CA TYR A 32 -9.57 4.03 -11.13
C TYR A 32 -8.34 3.98 -10.23
N ASN A 33 -8.49 3.55 -8.98
CA ASN A 33 -7.37 3.41 -8.05
C ASN A 33 -6.34 2.39 -8.56
N ARG A 34 -6.79 1.26 -9.13
CA ARG A 34 -5.91 0.28 -9.78
C ARG A 34 -5.16 0.89 -10.96
N MET A 35 -5.83 1.60 -11.86
CA MET A 35 -5.20 2.25 -13.01
C MET A 35 -4.19 3.32 -12.60
N THR A 36 -4.54 4.18 -11.63
CA THR A 36 -3.63 5.20 -11.10
C THR A 36 -2.38 4.58 -10.51
N LYS A 37 -2.53 3.48 -9.74
CA LYS A 37 -1.38 2.73 -9.20
C LYS A 37 -0.50 2.17 -10.31
N MET A 38 -1.09 1.53 -11.34
CA MET A 38 -0.32 0.99 -12.48
C MET A 38 0.46 2.08 -13.23
N VAL A 39 -0.15 3.23 -13.51
CA VAL A 39 0.53 4.34 -14.18
C VAL A 39 1.68 4.89 -13.32
N SER A 40 1.45 5.05 -12.01
CA SER A 40 2.48 5.49 -11.07
C SER A 40 3.64 4.49 -10.94
N ASP A 41 3.34 3.19 -11.01
CA ASP A 41 4.36 2.14 -11.00
C ASP A 41 5.16 2.12 -12.31
N MET A 42 4.51 2.25 -13.47
CA MET A 42 5.19 2.36 -14.77
C MET A 42 6.09 3.60 -14.85
N LEU A 43 5.59 4.77 -14.41
CA LEU A 43 6.38 6.00 -14.44
C LEU A 43 7.62 5.88 -13.55
N PHE A 44 7.47 5.28 -12.37
CA PHE A 44 8.58 5.04 -11.46
C PHE A 44 9.61 4.07 -12.01
N LEU A 45 9.16 2.95 -12.62
CA LEU A 45 10.06 2.00 -13.27
C LEU A 45 10.82 2.68 -14.42
N ALA A 46 10.13 3.45 -15.26
CA ALA A 46 10.77 4.20 -16.33
C ALA A 46 11.79 5.22 -15.82
N GLN A 47 11.52 5.89 -14.70
CA GLN A 47 12.48 6.80 -14.06
C GLN A 47 13.67 6.05 -13.43
N ALA A 48 13.43 4.86 -12.86
CA ALA A 48 14.46 4.00 -12.29
C ALA A 48 15.44 3.52 -13.37
N ASP A 49 14.91 3.02 -14.48
CA ASP A 49 15.67 2.45 -15.59
C ASP A 49 16.55 3.50 -16.30
N ASN A 50 16.14 4.77 -16.26
CA ASN A 50 16.88 5.89 -16.86
C ASN A 50 17.83 6.60 -15.87
N ASN A 51 18.09 6.05 -14.68
CA ASN A 51 18.87 6.70 -13.61
C ASN A 51 18.32 8.09 -13.20
N GLN A 52 17.04 8.37 -13.46
CA GLN A 52 16.39 9.65 -13.16
C GLN A 52 15.80 9.70 -11.76
N LEU A 53 15.68 8.56 -11.08
CA LEU A 53 15.41 8.49 -9.65
C LEU A 53 16.69 8.82 -8.87
N ILE A 54 16.92 10.11 -8.64
CA ILE A 54 17.96 10.59 -7.73
C ILE A 54 17.30 10.74 -6.36
N PRO A 55 17.62 9.88 -5.37
CA PRO A 55 17.01 9.96 -4.05
C PRO A 55 17.38 11.28 -3.37
N ASP A 56 16.39 11.98 -2.82
CA ASP A 56 16.65 13.16 -1.98
C ASP A 56 17.04 12.69 -0.58
N ARG A 57 18.34 12.45 -0.37
CA ARG A 57 18.86 11.89 0.88
C ARG A 57 18.88 12.94 1.97
N VAL A 58 17.99 12.75 2.94
CA VAL A 58 17.93 13.56 4.16
C VAL A 58 17.97 12.65 5.39
N ARG A 59 18.32 13.21 6.55
CA ARG A 59 18.16 12.51 7.82
C ARG A 59 16.72 12.64 8.31
N PHE A 60 16.08 11.52 8.61
CA PHE A 60 14.70 11.49 9.10
C PHE A 60 14.47 10.34 10.09
N ASP A 61 13.40 10.41 10.87
CA ASP A 61 12.99 9.33 11.77
C ASP A 61 12.11 8.31 11.02
N LEU A 62 12.64 7.11 10.80
CA LEU A 62 11.94 6.04 10.09
C LEU A 62 10.68 5.58 10.83
N ARG A 63 10.69 5.62 12.17
CA ARG A 63 9.50 5.31 12.97
C ARG A 63 8.36 6.27 12.63
N ALA A 64 8.66 7.56 12.53
CA ALA A 64 7.64 8.56 12.19
C ALA A 64 7.04 8.32 10.81
N GLU A 65 7.84 7.87 9.83
CA GLU A 65 7.34 7.51 8.50
C GLU A 65 6.45 6.25 8.53
N VAL A 66 6.82 5.23 9.31
CA VAL A 66 5.97 4.05 9.49
C VAL A 66 4.63 4.41 10.12
N LEU A 67 4.62 5.26 11.16
CA LEU A 67 3.40 5.67 11.83
C LEU A 67 2.45 6.48 10.92
N LYS A 68 2.99 7.36 10.06
CA LYS A 68 2.17 8.04 9.03
C LYS A 68 1.49 7.06 8.08
N VAL A 69 2.16 5.96 7.74
CA VAL A 69 1.58 4.91 6.91
C VAL A 69 0.51 4.14 7.68
N PHE A 70 0.70 3.89 8.98
CA PHE A 70 -0.31 3.24 9.82
C PHE A 70 -1.60 4.06 9.87
N GLU A 71 -1.50 5.38 10.08
CA GLU A 71 -2.66 6.30 10.08
C GLU A 71 -3.44 6.20 8.76
N PHE A 72 -2.76 6.07 7.63
CA PHE A 72 -3.42 5.93 6.32
C PHE A 72 -4.19 4.61 6.18
N PHE A 73 -3.70 3.53 6.78
CA PHE A 73 -4.29 2.19 6.66
C PHE A 73 -5.24 1.80 7.81
N GLU A 74 -5.36 2.64 8.85
CA GLU A 74 -6.13 2.36 10.06
C GLU A 74 -7.59 1.99 9.73
N ALA A 75 -8.29 2.81 8.94
CA ALA A 75 -9.68 2.56 8.56
C ALA A 75 -9.87 1.23 7.79
N TRP A 76 -8.92 0.88 6.90
CA TRP A 76 -9.00 -0.37 6.13
C TRP A 76 -8.68 -1.59 7.00
N ALA A 77 -7.76 -1.43 7.95
CA ALA A 77 -7.43 -2.47 8.91
C ALA A 77 -8.63 -2.73 9.84
N GLU A 78 -9.29 -1.68 10.32
CA GLU A 78 -10.51 -1.76 11.13
C GLU A 78 -11.67 -2.43 10.38
N GLU A 79 -11.93 -2.03 9.13
CA GLU A 79 -12.98 -2.63 8.30
C GLU A 79 -12.81 -4.14 8.11
N ARG A 80 -11.55 -4.61 8.08
CA ARG A 80 -11.18 -6.03 7.96
C ARG A 80 -10.86 -6.69 9.31
N ASN A 81 -11.11 -6.02 10.43
CA ASN A 81 -10.79 -6.49 11.78
C ASN A 81 -9.33 -7.00 11.91
N ILE A 82 -8.38 -6.31 11.28
CA ILE A 82 -6.94 -6.59 11.33
C ILE A 82 -6.27 -5.61 12.28
N THR A 83 -5.44 -6.11 13.19
CA THR A 83 -4.66 -5.25 14.10
C THR A 83 -3.31 -4.86 13.49
N LEU A 84 -3.01 -3.57 13.40
CA LEU A 84 -1.66 -3.08 13.07
C LEU A 84 -0.82 -2.94 14.33
N ARG A 85 0.36 -3.56 14.35
CA ARG A 85 1.31 -3.50 15.48
C ARG A 85 2.63 -2.92 15.00
N PHE A 86 3.15 -1.95 15.75
CA PHE A 86 4.49 -1.42 15.54
C PHE A 86 5.39 -1.79 16.72
N ASN A 87 6.59 -2.31 16.42
CA ASN A 87 7.62 -2.62 17.41
C ASN A 87 8.97 -2.03 17.00
N GLY A 88 9.37 -0.93 17.62
CA GLY A 88 10.66 -0.31 17.35
C GLY A 88 10.86 0.96 18.15
N MET A 89 12.11 1.31 18.34
CA MET A 89 12.50 2.61 18.88
C MET A 89 12.61 3.65 17.75
N PRO A 90 12.60 4.96 18.05
CA PRO A 90 12.96 5.97 17.06
C PRO A 90 14.29 5.60 16.40
N CYS A 91 14.34 5.65 15.07
CA CYS A 91 15.48 5.21 14.28
C CYS A 91 15.78 6.26 13.23
N LEU A 92 16.86 7.02 13.46
CA LEU A 92 17.30 8.06 12.52
C LEU A 92 18.08 7.41 11.39
N VAL A 93 17.57 7.55 10.17
CA VAL A 93 18.19 6.99 8.96
C VAL A 93 18.48 8.11 7.96
N GLU A 94 19.44 7.86 7.06
CA GLU A 94 19.74 8.74 5.94
C GLU A 94 19.21 8.12 4.65
N GLY A 95 18.31 8.82 3.97
CA GLY A 95 17.66 8.32 2.76
C GLY A 95 16.54 9.23 2.28
N ASP A 96 15.76 8.76 1.32
CA ASP A 96 14.62 9.49 0.77
C ASP A 96 13.31 9.05 1.47
N PRO A 97 12.69 9.90 2.30
CA PRO A 97 11.48 9.53 3.04
C PRO A 97 10.32 9.10 2.14
N GLN A 98 10.20 9.67 0.93
CA GLN A 98 9.13 9.32 -0.01
C GLN A 98 9.34 7.91 -0.57
N MET A 99 10.59 7.54 -0.89
CA MET A 99 10.91 6.19 -1.33
C MET A 99 10.66 5.16 -0.23
N PHE A 100 11.04 5.45 1.02
CA PHE A 100 10.72 4.60 2.17
C PHE A 100 9.21 4.45 2.37
N ARG A 101 8.48 5.57 2.37
CA ARG A 101 7.02 5.56 2.51
C ARG A 101 6.36 4.72 1.41
N ARG A 102 6.84 4.82 0.16
CA ARG A 102 6.36 4.00 -0.95
C ARG A 102 6.62 2.51 -0.71
N ALA A 103 7.82 2.15 -0.26
CA ALA A 103 8.17 0.76 0.04
C ALA A 103 7.27 0.19 1.15
N ILE A 104 7.09 0.94 2.24
CA ILE A 104 6.22 0.56 3.36
C ILE A 104 4.76 0.43 2.88
N ASN A 105 4.26 1.39 2.11
CA ASN A 105 2.90 1.34 1.55
C ASN A 105 2.67 0.09 0.71
N ASN A 106 3.64 -0.26 -0.15
CA ASN A 106 3.53 -1.45 -1.00
C ASN A 106 3.48 -2.72 -0.15
N LEU A 107 4.41 -2.88 0.78
CA LEU A 107 4.47 -4.06 1.64
C LEU A 107 3.25 -4.16 2.57
N LEU A 108 2.82 -3.06 3.19
CA LEU A 108 1.67 -3.04 4.10
C LEU A 108 0.35 -3.26 3.35
N SER A 109 0.20 -2.71 2.13
CA SER A 109 -0.97 -2.99 1.29
C SER A 109 -1.08 -4.47 0.94
N ASN A 110 0.05 -5.12 0.67
CA ASN A 110 0.10 -6.56 0.42
C ASN A 110 -0.23 -7.34 1.69
N ALA A 111 0.38 -6.97 2.82
CA ALA A 111 0.11 -7.59 4.11
C ALA A 111 -1.39 -7.53 4.45
N LEU A 112 -2.03 -6.36 4.33
CA LEU A 112 -3.48 -6.20 4.56
C LEU A 112 -4.33 -7.04 3.62
N ARG A 113 -3.94 -7.14 2.35
CA ARG A 113 -4.67 -7.94 1.36
C ARG A 113 -4.69 -9.42 1.73
N TYR A 114 -3.56 -9.97 2.19
CA TYR A 114 -3.38 -11.41 2.41
C TYR A 114 -3.56 -11.87 3.87
N THR A 115 -3.67 -10.94 4.81
CA THR A 115 -3.95 -11.25 6.22
C THR A 115 -5.41 -11.67 6.40
N PRO A 116 -5.69 -12.82 7.05
CA PRO A 116 -7.05 -13.19 7.40
C PRO A 116 -7.67 -12.22 8.43
N GLU A 117 -8.99 -12.10 8.41
CA GLU A 117 -9.75 -11.32 9.39
C GLU A 117 -9.46 -11.75 10.83
N GLY A 118 -9.36 -10.80 11.76
CA GLY A 118 -9.09 -11.03 13.18
C GLY A 118 -7.61 -11.24 13.54
N GLN A 119 -6.70 -11.19 12.56
CA GLN A 119 -5.26 -11.38 12.78
C GLN A 119 -4.52 -10.04 12.89
N ALA A 120 -3.20 -10.09 13.07
CA ALA A 120 -2.36 -8.89 13.20
C ALA A 120 -1.23 -8.84 12.17
N ILE A 121 -0.93 -7.64 11.71
CA ILE A 121 0.27 -7.32 10.92
C ILE A 121 1.26 -6.63 11.85
N THR A 122 2.51 -7.06 11.84
CA THR A 122 3.56 -6.49 12.69
C THR A 122 4.62 -5.81 11.84
N VAL A 123 4.88 -4.53 12.10
CA VAL A 123 6.00 -3.79 11.54
C VAL A 123 7.05 -3.58 12.62
N ALA A 124 8.28 -4.02 12.37
CA ALA A 124 9.37 -3.90 13.31
C ALA A 124 10.56 -3.16 12.72
N ILE A 125 11.19 -2.30 13.53
CA ILE A 125 12.46 -1.67 13.22
C ILE A 125 13.50 -2.16 14.22
N LYS A 126 14.59 -2.73 13.74
CA LYS A 126 15.75 -3.14 14.54
C LYS A 126 16.99 -2.45 14.03
N GLU A 127 17.61 -1.64 14.87
CA GLU A 127 18.92 -1.07 14.57
C GLU A 127 20.01 -2.14 14.82
N GLN A 128 20.92 -2.27 13.86
CA GLN A 128 22.16 -3.05 13.97
C GLN A 128 23.35 -2.11 13.78
N GLU A 129 24.59 -2.60 13.95
CA GLU A 129 25.78 -1.74 14.01
C GLU A 129 25.90 -0.71 12.87
N ASN A 130 25.64 -1.10 11.62
CA ASN A 130 25.77 -0.22 10.45
C ASN A 130 24.54 -0.23 9.54
N VAL A 131 23.50 -0.97 9.92
CA VAL A 131 22.29 -1.15 9.11
C VAL A 131 21.08 -1.16 10.03
N PHE A 132 19.90 -0.97 9.47
CA PHE A 132 18.65 -1.21 10.18
C PHE A 132 17.85 -2.26 9.41
N ASP A 133 17.13 -3.09 10.14
CA ASP A 133 16.13 -3.99 9.58
C ASP A 133 14.76 -3.37 9.76
N LEU A 134 14.07 -3.13 8.65
CA LEU A 134 12.63 -2.84 8.63
C LEU A 134 11.90 -4.10 8.16
N VAL A 135 11.15 -4.72 9.06
CA VAL A 135 10.43 -5.98 8.82
C VAL A 135 8.94 -5.72 8.86
N ILE A 136 8.21 -6.20 7.85
CA ILE A 136 6.74 -6.20 7.82
C ILE A 136 6.31 -7.66 7.74
N GLU A 137 5.71 -8.15 8.81
CA GLU A 137 5.31 -9.54 8.97
C GLU A 137 3.79 -9.63 9.02
N ASN A 138 3.23 -10.58 8.28
CA ASN A 138 1.81 -10.89 8.33
C ASN A 138 1.56 -12.40 8.27
N PRO A 139 0.51 -12.89 8.92
CA PRO A 139 0.06 -14.26 8.77
C PRO A 139 -0.57 -14.41 7.38
N GLY A 140 -0.30 -15.55 6.74
CA GLY A 140 -0.78 -15.82 5.40
C GLY A 140 -0.18 -17.09 4.85
N LYS A 141 -0.60 -17.46 3.63
CA LYS A 141 0.07 -18.54 2.90
C LYS A 141 1.49 -18.08 2.54
N PRO A 142 2.52 -18.89 2.78
CA PRO A 142 3.86 -18.56 2.36
C PRO A 142 3.90 -18.38 0.84
N ILE A 143 4.73 -17.43 0.40
CA ILE A 143 5.01 -17.24 -1.02
C ILE A 143 5.86 -18.44 -1.46
N PRO A 144 5.47 -19.19 -2.50
CA PRO A 144 6.28 -20.30 -3.01
C PRO A 144 7.69 -19.85 -3.40
N GLU A 145 8.69 -20.71 -3.23
CA GLU A 145 10.09 -20.41 -3.59
C GLU A 145 10.34 -20.32 -5.11
N GLU A 146 9.34 -20.58 -5.95
CA GLU A 146 9.49 -20.57 -7.41
C GLU A 146 9.30 -19.17 -8.02
N HIS A 147 10.39 -18.41 -8.15
CA HIS A 147 10.59 -17.39 -9.19
C HIS A 147 12.08 -17.24 -9.54
#